data_AF-A0AAJ5VJ66-F1
#
_entry.id   AF-A0AAJ5VJ66-F1
#
_cell.length_a   1.000
_cell.length_b   1.000
_cell.length_c   1.000
_cell.angle_alpha   90.00
_cell.angle_beta   90.00
_cell.angle_gamma   90.00
#
_symmetry.space_group_name_H-M   'P 1'
#
loop_
_entity.id
_entity.type
_entity.pdbx_description
1 polymer ?
#
loop_
_entity_poly.entity_id
_entity_poly.type
_entity_poly.pdbx_seq_one_letter_code
_entity_poly.pdbx_strand_id
1 'polypeptide(L)'
;MTGIEQYVRVRVCASGPDEAETLPVLLRYDPATDPTRVGLGFPGTEGAHDHVFARALLEEGLRSPAETAALRIWPCGRAQTVLELRRAAGLLLVLQFDSSDLIRFLRRTYTAAAHYEAGLTGPVREAPRAPGRQSPVAPAGPVPPAGPVSPAAPVPPVSTRSRSSA
;
A
#
# COMPACT_ATOMS: atom_id res chain seq x y z
N MET A 1 3.43 -9.44 1.66
CA MET A 1 2.41 -9.71 0.62
C MET A 1 3.01 -9.39 -0.72
N THR A 2 2.72 -10.18 -1.75
CA THR A 2 3.25 -9.97 -3.10
C THR A 2 2.35 -9.00 -3.87
N GLY A 3 2.95 -8.11 -4.66
CA GLY A 3 2.20 -7.25 -5.59
C GLY A 3 1.31 -8.04 -6.54
N ILE A 4 0.29 -7.39 -7.07
CA ILE A 4 -0.61 -7.91 -8.10
C ILE A 4 -0.01 -7.59 -9.47
N GLU A 5 0.09 -8.64 -10.27
CA GLU A 5 0.37 -8.55 -11.70
C GLU A 5 -0.77 -9.24 -12.46
N GLN A 6 -1.28 -8.60 -13.50
CA GLN A 6 -2.34 -9.13 -14.34
C GLN A 6 -2.11 -8.77 -15.81
N TYR A 7 -1.90 -9.78 -16.65
CA TYR A 7 -1.89 -9.60 -18.09
C TYR A 7 -3.31 -9.51 -18.63
N VAL A 8 -3.58 -8.49 -19.44
CA VAL A 8 -4.88 -8.23 -20.08
C VAL A 8 -4.65 -8.00 -21.56
N ARG A 9 -5.54 -8.51 -22.42
CA ARG A 9 -5.50 -8.22 -23.86
C ARG A 9 -6.26 -6.93 -24.14
N VAL A 10 -5.66 -6.01 -24.88
CA VAL A 10 -6.25 -4.72 -25.23
C VAL A 10 -6.22 -4.52 -26.72
N ARG A 11 -7.25 -3.87 -27.24
CA ARG A 11 -7.29 -3.44 -28.64
C ARG A 11 -6.62 -2.07 -28.74
N VAL A 12 -5.59 -1.98 -29.55
CA VAL A 12 -4.94 -0.70 -29.88
C VAL A 12 -5.75 -0.04 -30.99
N CYS A 13 -6.24 1.16 -30.72
CA CYS A 13 -6.92 1.97 -31.73
C CYS A 13 -5.89 2.87 -32.40
N ALA A 14 -5.26 2.38 -33.46
CA ALA A 14 -4.41 3.20 -34.33
C ALA A 14 -5.29 4.11 -35.22
N SER A 15 -4.77 5.28 -35.58
CA SER A 15 -5.46 6.26 -36.45
C SER A 15 -5.49 5.87 -37.95
N GLY A 16 -5.13 4.62 -38.30
CA GLY A 16 -5.03 4.12 -39.68
C GLY A 16 -6.18 3.19 -40.07
N PRO A 17 -6.42 3.00 -41.39
CA PRO A 17 -7.54 2.19 -41.89
C PRO A 17 -7.36 0.67 -41.74
N ASP A 18 -6.17 0.19 -41.37
CA ASP A 18 -5.88 -1.24 -41.30
C ASP A 18 -5.73 -1.73 -39.85
N GLU A 19 -6.53 -2.76 -39.56
CA GLU A 19 -6.56 -3.67 -38.40
C GLU A 19 -6.18 -3.09 -37.03
N ALA A 20 -7.18 -3.02 -36.14
CA ALA A 20 -6.88 -2.85 -34.74
C ALA A 20 -6.21 -4.10 -34.17
N GLU A 21 -4.93 -3.94 -33.86
CA GLU A 21 -4.11 -4.97 -33.25
C GLU A 21 -4.52 -5.19 -31.79
N THR A 22 -4.58 -6.45 -31.37
CA THR A 22 -4.75 -6.80 -29.96
C THR A 22 -3.39 -7.17 -29.39
N LEU A 23 -2.95 -6.47 -28.33
CA LEU A 23 -1.70 -6.78 -27.65
C LEU A 23 -1.93 -7.05 -26.15
N PRO A 24 -1.09 -7.87 -25.51
CA PRO A 24 -1.13 -8.02 -24.06
C PRO A 24 -0.52 -6.77 -23.41
N VAL A 25 -1.12 -6.29 -22.32
CA VAL A 25 -0.56 -5.30 -21.40
C VAL A 25 -0.53 -5.87 -19.99
N LEU A 26 0.34 -5.31 -19.16
CA LEU A 26 0.49 -5.72 -17.76
C LEU A 26 -0.09 -4.63 -16.84
N LEU A 27 -1.09 -4.99 -16.05
CA LEU A 27 -1.58 -4.17 -14.93
C LEU A 27 -0.83 -4.58 -13.65
N ARG A 28 -0.25 -3.60 -12.97
CA ARG A 28 0.58 -3.78 -11.76
C ARG A 28 0.00 -2.99 -10.59
N TYR A 29 0.00 -3.57 -9.40
CA TYR A 29 -0.36 -2.90 -8.16
C TYR A 29 0.46 -3.46 -7.00
N ASP A 30 1.10 -2.61 -6.20
CA ASP A 30 1.80 -3.04 -5.01
C ASP A 30 1.45 -2.12 -3.82
N PRO A 31 0.67 -2.60 -2.83
CA PRO A 31 0.28 -1.80 -1.69
C PRO A 31 1.46 -1.42 -0.79
N ALA A 32 2.58 -2.15 -0.84
CA ALA A 32 3.78 -1.82 -0.06
C ALA A 32 4.59 -0.67 -0.68
N THR A 33 4.54 -0.53 -2.02
CA THR A 33 5.24 0.55 -2.73
C THR A 33 4.40 1.84 -2.72
N ASP A 34 3.16 1.78 -3.20
CA ASP A 34 2.21 2.89 -3.14
C ASP A 34 0.77 2.37 -3.27
N PRO A 35 -0.01 2.37 -2.18
CA PRO A 35 -1.36 1.81 -2.18
C PRO A 35 -2.36 2.63 -3.02
N THR A 36 -2.00 3.84 -3.44
CA THR A 36 -2.85 4.75 -4.20
C THR A 36 -2.61 4.68 -5.70
N ARG A 37 -1.56 3.98 -6.15
CA ARG A 37 -1.14 3.97 -7.55
C ARG A 37 -1.24 2.59 -8.19
N VAL A 38 -1.55 2.59 -9.48
CA VAL A 38 -1.53 1.42 -10.35
C VAL A 38 -0.62 1.69 -11.54
N GLY A 39 0.04 0.63 -12.03
CA GLY A 39 0.91 0.67 -13.19
C GLY A 39 0.27 -0.02 -14.39
N LEU A 40 0.56 0.50 -15.58
CA LEU A 40 0.27 -0.12 -16.86
C LEU A 40 1.59 -0.23 -17.64
N GLY A 41 2.01 -1.47 -17.90
CA GLY A 41 3.22 -1.78 -18.67
C GLY A 41 2.91 -2.48 -19.98
N PHE A 42 3.83 -2.36 -20.94
CA PHE A 42 3.78 -3.08 -22.20
C PHE A 42 4.82 -4.21 -22.20
N PRO A 43 4.54 -5.37 -22.84
CA PRO A 43 5.51 -6.45 -23.00
C PRO A 43 6.80 -5.94 -23.65
N GLY A 44 7.94 -6.43 -23.18
CA GLY A 44 9.26 -6.05 -23.72
C GLY A 44 9.73 -4.65 -23.32
N THR A 45 9.00 -3.95 -22.45
CA THR A 45 9.34 -2.59 -21.97
C THR A 45 9.59 -2.52 -20.47
N GLU A 46 9.89 -3.67 -19.87
CA GLU A 46 10.04 -3.90 -18.43
C GLU A 46 10.87 -2.79 -17.76
N GLY A 47 10.21 -2.01 -16.89
CA GLY A 47 10.83 -0.92 -16.10
C GLY A 47 11.01 0.42 -16.81
N ALA A 48 10.92 0.51 -18.14
CA ALA A 48 11.20 1.73 -18.90
C ALA A 48 9.95 2.50 -19.38
N HIS A 49 8.80 1.81 -19.53
CA HIS A 49 7.58 2.40 -20.08
C HIS A 49 6.31 2.13 -19.25
N ASP A 50 6.47 1.88 -17.95
CA ASP A 50 5.35 1.74 -17.02
C ASP A 50 4.66 3.09 -16.80
N HIS A 51 3.42 3.21 -17.27
CA HIS A 51 2.55 4.33 -16.99
C HIS A 51 1.92 4.14 -15.61
N VAL A 52 2.32 4.96 -14.63
CA VAL A 52 1.78 4.90 -13.28
C VAL A 52 0.77 6.02 -13.05
N PHE A 53 -0.42 5.70 -12.56
CA PHE A 53 -1.49 6.65 -12.32
C PHE A 53 -2.30 6.29 -11.08
N ALA A 54 -3.18 7.20 -10.64
CA ALA A 54 -3.98 6.99 -9.45
C ALA A 54 -4.98 5.85 -9.65
N ARG A 55 -5.07 4.95 -8.67
CA ARG A 55 -6.11 3.90 -8.62
C ARG A 55 -7.51 4.51 -8.70
N ALA A 56 -7.72 5.63 -8.02
CA ALA A 56 -8.98 6.36 -8.04
C ALA A 56 -9.38 6.84 -9.43
N LEU A 57 -8.40 7.24 -10.27
CA LEU A 57 -8.66 7.67 -11.65
C LEU A 57 -9.20 6.52 -12.50
N LEU A 58 -8.69 5.29 -12.30
CA LEU A 58 -9.21 4.10 -12.98
C LEU A 58 -10.66 3.82 -12.57
N GLU A 59 -10.95 3.92 -11.28
CA GLU A 59 -12.28 3.66 -10.73
C GLU A 59 -13.31 4.70 -11.17
N GLU A 60 -12.92 5.98 -11.21
CA GLU A 60 -13.72 7.05 -11.76
C GLU A 60 -13.95 6.84 -13.26
N GLY A 61 -12.88 6.58 -14.01
CA GLY A 61 -12.87 6.34 -15.45
C GLY A 61 -13.76 5.18 -15.93
N LEU A 62 -14.02 4.20 -15.06
CA LEU A 62 -14.96 3.11 -15.33
C LEU A 62 -16.44 3.54 -15.22
N ARG A 63 -16.73 4.63 -14.50
CA ARG A 63 -18.09 5.12 -14.23
C ARG A 63 -18.44 6.34 -15.08
N SER A 64 -17.46 7.22 -15.28
CA SER A 64 -17.60 8.48 -16.01
C SER A 64 -16.26 8.88 -16.63
N PRO A 65 -16.25 9.72 -17.67
CA PRO A 65 -15.00 10.25 -18.20
C PRO A 65 -14.17 10.96 -17.12
N ALA A 66 -12.89 10.59 -16.98
CA ALA A 66 -11.95 11.16 -16.02
C ALA A 66 -10.59 11.39 -16.69
N GLU A 67 -9.88 12.45 -16.31
CA GLU A 67 -8.61 12.82 -16.97
C GLU A 67 -7.58 13.47 -16.06
N THR A 68 -6.34 13.39 -16.50
CA THR A 68 -5.18 14.09 -15.94
C THR A 68 -4.34 14.65 -17.10
N ALA A 69 -3.26 15.37 -16.79
CA ALA A 69 -2.32 15.83 -17.80
C ALA A 69 -1.70 14.67 -18.62
N ALA A 70 -1.54 13.48 -18.04
CA ALA A 70 -0.85 12.36 -18.68
C ALA A 70 -1.79 11.39 -19.43
N LEU A 71 -3.04 11.28 -19.02
CA LEU A 71 -3.97 10.30 -19.60
C LEU A 71 -5.44 10.66 -19.38
N ARG A 72 -6.31 10.02 -20.15
CA ARG A 72 -7.77 10.10 -20.04
C ARG A 72 -8.38 8.70 -20.05
N ILE A 73 -9.42 8.48 -19.23
CA ILE A 73 -10.14 7.20 -19.11
C ILE A 73 -11.63 7.46 -19.26
N TRP A 74 -12.35 6.64 -20.03
CA TRP A 74 -13.79 6.76 -20.16
C TRP A 74 -14.47 5.44 -20.52
N PRO A 75 -15.73 5.24 -20.08
CA PRO A 75 -16.52 4.11 -20.52
C PRO A 75 -16.90 4.29 -22.00
N CYS A 76 -16.82 3.21 -22.78
CA CYS A 76 -17.16 3.16 -24.19
C CYS A 76 -18.17 2.04 -24.43
N GLY A 77 -19.46 2.37 -24.31
CA GLY A 77 -20.54 1.38 -24.35
C GLY A 77 -20.69 0.63 -23.03
N ARG A 78 -21.23 -0.60 -23.08
CA ARG A 78 -21.58 -1.37 -21.87
C ARG A 78 -20.45 -2.24 -21.33
N ALA A 79 -19.51 -2.62 -22.19
CA ALA A 79 -18.51 -3.63 -21.88
C ALA A 79 -17.07 -3.12 -22.03
N GLN A 80 -16.85 -1.96 -22.63
CA GLN A 80 -15.50 -1.49 -22.95
C GLN A 80 -15.17 -0.20 -22.22
N THR A 81 -13.90 -0.04 -21.87
CA THR A 81 -13.33 1.17 -21.28
C THR A 81 -12.11 1.56 -22.09
N VAL A 82 -12.00 2.84 -22.41
CA VAL A 82 -10.90 3.36 -23.22
C VAL A 82 -9.94 4.13 -22.33
N LEU A 83 -8.65 3.91 -22.57
CA LEU A 83 -7.53 4.60 -21.95
C LEU A 83 -6.73 5.30 -23.05
N GLU A 84 -6.63 6.61 -22.98
CA GLU A 84 -5.79 7.42 -23.86
C GLU A 84 -4.57 7.90 -23.10
N LEU A 85 -3.39 7.46 -23.54
CA LEU A 85 -2.10 7.83 -22.96
C LEU A 85 -1.46 8.93 -23.81
N ARG A 86 -1.09 10.04 -23.16
CA ARG A 86 -0.36 11.14 -23.79
C ARG A 86 1.13 10.88 -23.67
N ARG A 87 1.81 10.65 -24.80
CA ARG A 87 3.27 10.41 -24.86
C ARG A 87 4.00 11.74 -25.09
N ALA A 88 5.26 11.82 -24.63
CA ALA A 88 6.05 13.05 -24.67
C ALA A 88 6.23 13.66 -26.07
N ALA A 89 6.16 12.84 -27.13
CA ALA A 89 6.29 13.29 -28.52
C ALA A 89 4.98 13.83 -29.14
N GLY A 90 3.96 14.15 -28.32
CA GLY A 90 2.63 14.56 -28.81
C GLY A 90 1.80 13.42 -29.40
N LEU A 91 2.30 12.18 -29.31
CA LEU A 91 1.60 10.99 -29.77
C LEU A 91 0.56 10.55 -28.72
N LEU A 92 -0.61 10.15 -29.19
CA LEU A 92 -1.67 9.54 -28.38
C LEU A 92 -1.69 8.04 -28.62
N LEU A 93 -1.69 7.27 -27.54
CA LEU A 93 -1.91 5.83 -27.58
C LEU A 93 -3.28 5.52 -26.97
N VAL A 94 -4.21 5.06 -27.80
CA VAL A 94 -5.58 4.74 -27.40
C VAL A 94 -5.73 3.23 -27.26
N LEU A 95 -6.05 2.79 -26.05
CA LEU A 95 -6.22 1.39 -25.67
C LEU A 95 -7.67 1.14 -25.28
N GLN A 96 -8.29 0.11 -25.84
CA GLN A 96 -9.61 -0.33 -25.45
C GLN A 96 -9.51 -1.65 -24.68
N PHE A 97 -10.05 -1.64 -23.46
CA PHE A 97 -10.08 -2.74 -22.52
C PHE A 97 -11.49 -3.29 -22.39
N ASP A 98 -11.59 -4.59 -22.12
CA ASP A 98 -12.80 -5.12 -21.50
C ASP A 98 -12.91 -4.56 -20.07
N SER A 99 -14.07 -4.01 -19.75
CA SER A 99 -14.32 -3.37 -18.45
C SER A 99 -14.29 -4.40 -17.32
N SER A 100 -14.65 -5.66 -17.57
CA SER A 100 -14.62 -6.71 -16.56
C SER A 100 -13.18 -7.03 -16.12
N ASP A 101 -12.20 -6.88 -17.00
CA ASP A 101 -10.79 -7.08 -16.66
C ASP A 101 -10.28 -5.98 -15.72
N LEU A 102 -10.63 -4.72 -16.00
CA LEU A 102 -10.31 -3.58 -15.14
C LEU A 102 -11.04 -3.64 -13.79
N ILE A 103 -12.32 -4.03 -13.80
CA ILE A 103 -13.11 -4.22 -12.57
C ILE A 103 -12.51 -5.34 -11.72
N ARG A 104 -12.11 -6.46 -12.34
CA ARG A 104 -11.47 -7.58 -11.64
C ARG A 104 -10.13 -7.14 -11.04
N PHE A 105 -9.33 -6.39 -11.80
CA PHE A 105 -8.08 -5.82 -11.32
C PHE A 105 -8.32 -4.95 -10.08
N LEU A 106 -9.22 -3.96 -10.17
CA LEU A 106 -9.54 -3.05 -9.07
C LEU A 106 -9.99 -3.79 -7.82
N ARG A 107 -10.89 -4.77 -7.94
CA ARG A 107 -11.33 -5.60 -6.80
C ARG A 107 -10.14 -6.26 -6.10
N ARG A 108 -9.21 -6.84 -6.85
CA ARG A 108 -7.99 -7.43 -6.28
C ARG A 108 -7.12 -6.39 -5.59
N THR A 109 -6.98 -5.18 -6.14
CA THR A 109 -6.20 -4.10 -5.49
C THR A 109 -6.78 -3.70 -4.13
N TYR A 110 -8.11 -3.63 -4.00
CA TYR A 110 -8.77 -3.30 -2.74
C TYR A 110 -8.59 -4.42 -1.70
N THR A 111 -8.73 -5.68 -2.11
CA THR A 111 -8.45 -6.82 -1.25
C THR A 111 -6.99 -6.83 -0.80
N ALA A 112 -6.04 -6.59 -1.71
CA ALA A 112 -4.63 -6.54 -1.36
C ALA A 112 -4.27 -5.37 -0.42
N ALA A 113 -4.85 -4.19 -0.64
CA ALA A 113 -4.68 -3.04 0.26
C ALA A 113 -5.19 -3.36 1.67
N ALA A 114 -6.41 -3.90 1.78
CA ALA A 114 -7.01 -4.23 3.07
C ALA A 114 -6.20 -5.28 3.84
N HIS A 115 -5.68 -6.31 3.15
CA HIS A 115 -4.82 -7.31 3.78
C HIS A 115 -3.45 -6.72 4.20
N TYR A 116 -2.89 -5.80 3.41
CA TYR A 116 -1.63 -5.15 3.73
C TYR A 116 -1.78 -4.25 4.97
N GLU A 117 -2.84 -3.45 5.02
CA GLU A 117 -3.22 -2.63 6.18
C GLU A 117 -3.48 -3.50 7.41
N ALA A 118 -4.26 -4.57 7.28
CA ALA A 118 -4.52 -5.51 8.38
C ALA A 118 -3.23 -6.15 8.93
N GLY A 119 -2.28 -6.46 8.04
CA GLY A 119 -0.96 -6.98 8.40
C GLY A 119 -0.06 -5.98 9.11
N LEU A 120 -0.18 -4.68 8.80
CA LEU A 120 0.47 -3.58 9.52
C LEU A 120 -0.14 -3.35 10.92
N THR A 121 -1.46 -3.56 11.04
CA THR A 121 -2.20 -3.41 12.30
C THR A 121 -2.34 -4.68 13.13
N GLY A 122 -1.68 -5.78 12.71
CA GLY A 122 -1.67 -7.02 13.49
C GLY A 122 -1.22 -6.74 14.93
N PRO A 123 -1.66 -7.54 15.93
CA PRO A 123 -1.34 -7.26 17.31
C PRO A 123 0.18 -7.12 17.40
N VAL A 124 0.64 -5.97 17.89
CA VAL A 124 2.01 -5.85 18.39
C VAL A 124 2.14 -7.05 19.31
N ARG A 125 2.94 -8.04 18.90
CA ARG A 125 3.22 -9.19 19.75
C ARG A 125 3.98 -8.59 20.91
N GLU A 126 3.26 -8.19 21.95
CA GLU A 126 3.82 -7.75 23.21
C GLU A 126 4.79 -8.87 23.54
N ALA A 127 6.08 -8.53 23.55
CA ALA A 127 7.13 -9.49 23.78
C ALA A 127 6.70 -10.31 25.01
N PRO A 128 6.81 -11.65 24.99
CA PRO A 128 6.52 -12.43 26.18
C PRO A 128 7.25 -11.75 27.32
N ARG A 129 6.51 -11.14 28.26
CA ARG A 129 7.13 -10.56 29.44
C ARG A 129 7.93 -11.71 30.01
N ALA A 130 9.25 -11.57 29.98
CA ALA A 130 10.15 -12.60 30.46
C ALA A 130 9.60 -13.07 31.80
N PRO A 131 9.44 -14.38 32.03
CA PRO A 131 8.94 -14.86 33.31
C PRO A 131 9.77 -14.19 34.38
N GLY A 132 9.10 -13.40 35.22
CA GLY A 132 9.72 -12.64 36.27
C GLY A 132 10.69 -13.57 36.98
N ARG A 133 11.96 -13.17 37.00
CA ARG A 133 13.04 -13.86 37.70
C ARG A 133 12.48 -14.28 39.06
N GLN A 134 12.18 -15.57 39.22
CA GLN A 134 11.86 -16.10 40.52
C GLN A 134 13.12 -15.92 41.34
N SER A 135 13.08 -14.96 42.28
CA SER A 135 14.06 -14.88 43.34
C SER A 135 14.14 -16.27 43.98
N PRO A 136 15.33 -16.84 44.20
CA PRO A 136 15.44 -18.12 44.88
C PRO A 136 14.87 -17.96 46.29
N VAL A 137 13.84 -18.74 46.62
CA VAL A 137 13.38 -18.88 48.00
C VAL A 137 14.44 -19.70 48.73
N ALA A 138 15.24 -19.04 49.56
CA ALA A 138 16.12 -19.70 50.50
C ALA A 138 15.27 -20.42 51.57
N PRO A 139 15.63 -21.62 52.03
CA PRO A 139 14.93 -22.26 53.13
C PRO A 139 15.14 -21.45 54.42
N ALA A 140 14.03 -21.18 55.10
CA ALA A 140 13.98 -20.48 56.37
C ALA A 140 14.72 -21.29 57.46
N GLY A 141 15.86 -20.77 57.92
CA GLY A 141 16.38 -21.06 59.25
C GLY A 141 15.62 -20.27 60.32
N PRO A 142 15.62 -20.71 61.60
CA PRO A 142 14.79 -20.12 62.64
C PRO A 142 15.28 -18.72 63.05
N VAL A 143 14.29 -17.89 63.35
CA VAL A 143 14.35 -16.46 63.71
C VAL A 143 14.92 -16.26 65.13
N PRO A 144 15.88 -15.32 65.34
CA PRO A 144 16.12 -14.73 66.65
C PRO A 144 15.40 -13.36 66.80
N PRO A 145 14.97 -12.97 68.01
CA PRO A 145 14.16 -11.77 68.21
C PRO A 145 14.95 -10.47 68.39
N ALA A 146 14.40 -9.44 67.75
CA ALA A 146 14.24 -8.03 68.15
C ALA A 146 15.32 -7.33 68.99
N GLY A 147 15.87 -6.26 68.40
CA GLY A 147 16.40 -5.09 69.11
C GLY A 147 15.98 -3.81 68.37
N PRO A 148 15.44 -2.79 69.06
CA PRO A 148 14.92 -1.58 68.41
C PRO A 148 16.03 -0.54 68.25
N VAL A 149 15.90 0.38 67.29
CA VAL A 149 15.73 1.83 67.55
C VAL A 149 15.61 2.63 66.23
N SER A 150 14.47 3.34 66.14
CA SER A 150 14.25 4.70 65.63
C SER A 150 15.46 5.65 65.46
N PRO A 151 15.28 6.86 64.91
CA PRO A 151 14.39 7.29 63.81
C PRO A 151 15.09 8.31 62.89
N ALA A 152 14.29 9.00 62.07
CA ALA A 152 14.51 10.36 61.55
C ALA A 152 15.47 10.49 60.36
N ALA A 153 15.24 11.32 59.36
CA ALA A 153 14.14 12.21 58.97
C ALA A 153 14.58 12.76 57.56
N PRO A 154 14.19 13.96 57.09
CA PRO A 154 13.03 14.05 56.22
C PRO A 154 13.33 14.90 54.94
N VAL A 155 12.68 14.58 53.81
CA VAL A 155 12.24 15.52 52.72
C VAL A 155 13.24 16.55 52.09
N PRO A 156 12.90 17.34 51.04
CA PRO A 156 11.90 17.24 49.99
C PRO A 156 12.58 17.46 48.58
N PRO A 157 11.93 18.01 47.52
CA PRO A 157 12.00 17.39 46.20
C PRO A 157 12.48 18.40 45.12
N VAL A 158 12.29 18.03 43.85
CA VAL A 158 11.79 18.92 42.77
C VAL A 158 12.73 20.09 42.39
N SER A 159 13.08 20.31 41.13
CA SER A 159 12.31 20.13 39.91
C SER A 159 13.18 20.46 38.71
N THR A 160 12.81 19.88 37.56
CA THR A 160 12.66 20.50 36.23
C THR A 160 13.50 21.74 35.92
N ARG A 161 14.12 21.88 34.74
CA ARG A 161 13.47 21.81 33.43
C ARG A 161 14.52 22.10 32.36
N SER A 162 14.35 21.47 31.18
CA SER A 162 14.46 22.01 29.82
C SER A 162 15.73 22.79 29.40
N ARG A 163 16.47 22.35 28.38
CA ARG A 163 16.16 22.33 26.92
C ARG A 163 16.71 23.58 26.24
N SER A 164 17.34 23.36 25.08
CA SER A 164 17.67 24.35 24.02
C SER A 164 18.76 25.35 24.39
N SER A 165 19.64 25.80 23.49
CA SER A 165 19.80 25.65 22.05
C SER A 165 21.27 25.99 21.74
N ALA A 166 21.80 25.44 20.65
CA ALA A 166 22.44 26.20 19.56
C ALA A 166 22.92 25.19 18.50
#